data_AF-A0A351ZUC0-F1
#
_entry.id   AF-A0A351ZUC0-F1
#
_cell.length_a   1.000
_cell.length_b   1.000
_cell.length_c   1.000
_cell.angle_alpha   90.00
_cell.angle_beta   90.00
_cell.angle_gamma   90.00
#
_symmetry.space_group_name_H-M   'P 1'
#
loop_
_entity.id
_entity.type
_entity.pdbx_description
1 polymer ?
#
loop_
_entity_poly.entity_id
_entity_poly.type
_entity_poly.pdbx_seq_one_letter_code
_entity_poly.pdbx_strand_id
1 'polypeptide(L)'
;MVSREYYYELDARGVLTLDGVVQDNPWFVDFFFRRLAPTANPDYPEYPYVSRCGEEMNYLRVSDTPIVYTGYRDGRLEYAHSLSVAFAPERLSYSADGVLYHWAPVGERGRLVPHVAVEIARNIEPWGPYHAYRQSGSSIVVPLTPLSHGDDLQILRPKPENHCIGCGQANPSSLRLSFVRSRHDKVVRTWIRPDEKLQGALGITHGGIISLLLDETMGKTLSAVGIRAPTASLKVDFRRPMMIGREYEVRAWIHAQQGRKQFVNAAVVSAEDQTVIAQAEALFLQLRSPTHDVQ
;
A
#
# COMPACT_ATOMS: atom_id res chain seq x y z
N MET A 1 -0.38 35.00 32.32
CA MET A 1 -0.07 33.87 33.22
C MET A 1 0.99 33.05 32.51
N VAL A 2 2.05 32.66 33.23
CA VAL A 2 3.15 31.87 32.67
C VAL A 2 2.63 30.44 32.50
N SER A 3 2.56 29.95 31.26
CA SER A 3 2.23 28.55 30.99
C SER A 3 3.30 27.65 31.61
N ARG A 4 2.89 26.58 32.29
CA ARG A 4 3.84 25.58 32.80
C ARG A 4 4.21 24.64 31.68
N GLU A 5 5.50 24.40 31.49
CA GLU A 5 6.00 23.58 30.40
C GLU A 5 6.60 22.28 30.96
N TYR A 6 6.24 21.17 30.36
CA TYR A 6 6.70 19.83 30.72
C TYR A 6 7.22 19.11 29.47
N TYR A 7 8.27 18.31 29.63
CA TYR A 7 9.01 17.72 28.53
C TYR A 7 9.00 16.19 28.66
N TYR A 8 8.15 15.56 27.87
CA TYR A 8 7.93 14.11 27.87
C TYR A 8 8.75 13.42 26.78
N GLU A 9 9.00 12.14 27.01
CA GLU A 9 9.60 11.23 26.03
C GLU A 9 8.68 10.03 25.79
N LEU A 10 8.61 9.58 24.54
CA LEU A 10 7.95 8.35 24.14
C LEU A 10 8.96 7.40 23.49
N ASP A 11 9.12 6.21 24.06
CA ASP A 11 10.00 5.18 23.52
C ASP A 11 9.32 4.29 22.46
N ALA A 12 10.11 3.46 21.78
CA ALA A 12 9.63 2.57 20.72
C ALA A 12 8.73 1.42 21.23
N ARG A 13 8.56 1.28 22.55
CA ARG A 13 7.64 0.33 23.20
C ARG A 13 6.33 0.99 23.60
N GLY A 14 6.19 2.31 23.41
CA GLY A 14 5.01 3.07 23.77
C GLY A 14 5.00 3.53 25.23
N VAL A 15 6.16 3.55 25.90
CA VAL A 15 6.28 4.03 27.28
C VAL A 15 6.48 5.54 27.28
N LEU A 16 5.53 6.26 27.89
CA LEU A 16 5.58 7.71 28.09
C LEU A 16 6.29 8.02 29.42
N THR A 17 7.29 8.88 29.41
CA THR A 17 8.05 9.28 30.61
C THR A 17 8.14 10.80 30.75
N LEU A 18 8.26 11.27 31.99
CA LEU A 18 8.61 12.65 32.38
C LEU A 18 9.75 12.55 33.39
N ASP A 19 10.90 13.17 33.09
CA ASP A 19 12.11 13.09 33.93
C ASP A 19 12.50 11.65 34.31
N GLY A 20 12.32 10.71 33.39
CA GLY A 20 12.57 9.28 33.58
C GLY A 20 11.50 8.52 34.37
N VAL A 21 10.46 9.20 34.86
CA VAL A 21 9.33 8.59 35.58
C VAL A 21 8.25 8.19 34.57
N VAL A 22 7.88 6.91 34.59
CA VAL A 22 6.81 6.36 33.73
C VAL A 22 5.47 6.96 34.08
N GLN A 23 4.70 7.29 33.05
CA GLN A 23 3.35 7.82 33.15
C GLN A 23 2.38 6.71 32.75
N ASP A 24 1.81 6.03 33.73
CA ASP A 24 0.94 4.86 33.55
C ASP A 24 -0.52 5.09 33.97
N ASN A 25 -0.83 6.27 34.52
CA ASN A 25 -2.19 6.64 34.89
C ASN A 25 -3.10 6.61 33.64
N PRO A 26 -4.11 5.71 33.58
CA PRO A 26 -4.90 5.51 32.36
C PRO A 26 -5.63 6.75 31.86
N TRP A 27 -6.16 7.56 32.79
CA TRP A 27 -6.85 8.80 32.46
C TRP A 27 -5.90 9.84 31.87
N PHE A 28 -4.71 9.98 32.46
CA PHE A 28 -3.70 10.91 31.98
C PHE A 28 -3.19 10.51 30.59
N VAL A 29 -2.86 9.23 30.38
CA VAL A 29 -2.35 8.73 29.10
C VAL A 29 -3.39 8.94 27.98
N ASP A 30 -4.66 8.60 28.21
CA ASP A 30 -5.73 8.87 27.26
C ASP A 30 -5.91 10.36 26.99
N PHE A 31 -5.89 11.17 28.04
CA PHE A 31 -5.98 12.62 27.93
C PHE A 31 -4.84 13.17 27.05
N PHE A 32 -3.61 12.73 27.31
CA PHE A 32 -2.39 13.17 26.67
C PHE A 32 -2.45 12.90 25.17
N PHE A 33 -2.70 11.65 24.77
CA PHE A 33 -2.74 11.27 23.36
C PHE A 33 -3.96 11.82 22.62
N ARG A 34 -5.10 12.03 23.29
CA ARG A 34 -6.29 12.64 22.67
C ARG A 34 -6.07 14.09 22.23
N ARG A 35 -5.15 14.80 22.88
CA ARG A 35 -4.83 16.22 22.62
C ARG A 35 -3.48 16.43 21.97
N LEU A 36 -2.77 15.35 21.66
CA LEU A 36 -1.47 15.41 21.01
C LEU A 36 -1.64 16.01 19.60
N ALA A 37 -0.82 17.00 19.29
CA ALA A 37 -0.79 17.65 17.99
C ALA A 37 0.65 18.03 17.61
N PRO A 38 0.97 18.16 16.31
CA PRO A 38 2.23 18.77 15.88
C PRO A 38 2.37 20.18 16.46
N THR A 39 3.58 20.56 16.85
CA THR A 39 3.92 21.92 17.25
C THR A 39 5.03 22.47 16.37
N ALA A 40 5.03 23.79 16.17
CA ALA A 40 6.07 24.51 15.45
C ALA A 40 6.83 25.44 16.39
N ASN A 41 6.97 25.06 17.68
CA ASN A 41 7.67 25.88 18.66
C ASN A 41 9.16 25.94 18.28
N PRO A 42 9.68 27.11 17.82
CA PRO A 42 11.05 27.21 17.37
C PRO A 42 12.07 27.12 18.51
N ASP A 43 11.64 27.33 19.75
CA ASP A 43 12.51 27.29 20.93
C ASP A 43 12.83 25.86 21.37
N TYR A 44 12.01 24.87 20.97
CA TYR A 44 12.15 23.45 21.34
C TYR A 44 11.94 22.51 20.13
N PRO A 45 12.78 22.60 19.08
CA PRO A 45 12.64 21.82 17.85
C PRO A 45 12.73 20.30 18.08
N GLU A 46 13.40 19.86 19.15
CA GLU A 46 13.52 18.45 19.55
C GLU A 46 12.25 17.87 20.17
N TYR A 47 11.23 18.71 20.44
CA TYR A 47 9.90 18.32 20.88
C TYR A 47 8.84 18.68 19.81
N PRO A 48 8.73 17.89 18.73
CA PRO A 48 7.88 18.21 17.57
C PRO A 48 6.37 18.08 17.83
N TYR A 49 5.96 17.64 19.01
CA TYR A 49 4.55 17.50 19.37
C TYR A 49 4.24 18.14 20.72
N VAL A 50 2.97 18.49 20.93
CA VAL A 50 2.48 19.04 22.20
C VAL A 50 1.10 18.50 22.53
N SER A 51 0.86 18.20 23.81
CA SER A 51 -0.45 17.91 24.37
C SER A 51 -0.83 18.97 25.40
N ARG A 52 -1.89 19.74 25.13
CA ARG A 52 -2.27 20.90 25.96
C ARG A 52 -3.21 20.49 27.09
N CYS A 53 -2.92 20.89 28.33
CA CYS A 53 -3.75 20.65 29.51
C CYS A 53 -4.04 21.94 30.27
N GLY A 54 -5.12 22.64 29.92
CA GLY A 54 -5.42 23.94 30.51
C GLY A 54 -4.29 24.93 30.23
N GLU A 55 -3.58 25.37 31.27
CA GLU A 55 -2.42 26.26 31.19
C GLU A 55 -1.08 25.50 31.04
N GLU A 56 -1.11 24.17 31.07
CA GLU A 56 0.08 23.31 30.97
C GLU A 56 0.34 22.88 29.52
N MET A 57 1.60 23.00 29.11
CA MET A 57 2.12 22.65 27.80
C MET A 57 3.00 21.42 27.93
N ASN A 58 2.48 20.26 27.51
CA ASN A 58 3.22 19.00 27.58
C ASN A 58 3.86 18.70 26.23
N TYR A 59 5.11 19.10 26.07
CA TYR A 59 5.91 18.86 24.87
C TYR A 59 6.37 17.41 24.82
N LEU A 60 6.39 16.81 23.63
CA LEU A 60 6.75 15.41 23.43
C LEU A 60 7.87 15.25 22.41
N ARG A 61 8.92 14.57 22.85
CA ARG A 61 9.97 14.00 22.01
C ARG A 61 9.71 12.50 21.82
N VAL A 62 9.95 12.00 20.62
CA VAL A 62 9.66 10.61 20.25
C VAL A 62 10.94 9.93 19.78
N SER A 63 11.11 8.65 20.11
CA SER A 63 12.23 7.86 19.56
C SER A 63 12.02 7.47 18.09
N ASP A 64 10.76 7.42 17.64
CA ASP A 64 10.39 6.97 16.28
C ASP A 64 9.12 7.67 15.78
N THR A 65 7.96 7.34 16.37
CA THR A 65 6.66 7.93 16.00
C THR A 65 5.90 8.41 17.24
N PRO A 66 5.02 9.42 17.12
CA PRO A 66 4.22 9.95 18.24
C PRO A 66 3.11 9.02 18.70
N ILE A 67 2.82 7.96 17.95
CA ILE A 67 1.81 6.96 18.28
C ILE A 67 2.47 5.59 18.19
N VAL A 68 2.40 4.81 19.26
CA VAL A 68 2.89 3.43 19.29
C VAL A 68 1.73 2.51 19.61
N TYR A 69 1.43 1.59 18.69
CA TYR A 69 0.36 0.62 18.84
C TYR A 69 0.84 -0.55 19.68
N THR A 70 0.27 -0.68 20.89
CA THR A 70 0.65 -1.67 21.91
C THR A 70 -0.31 -2.85 22.02
N GLY A 71 -1.48 -2.77 21.38
CA GLY A 71 -2.48 -3.84 21.33
C GLY A 71 -3.16 -3.96 19.96
N TYR A 72 -3.66 -5.15 19.67
CA TYR A 72 -4.52 -5.43 18.52
C TYR A 72 -5.66 -6.36 18.94
N ARG A 73 -6.89 -5.87 18.88
CA ARG A 73 -8.10 -6.61 19.28
C ARG A 73 -9.28 -6.18 18.44
N ASP A 74 -10.10 -7.14 18.01
CA ASP A 74 -11.34 -6.90 17.25
C ASP A 74 -11.15 -5.98 16.02
N GLY A 75 -10.04 -6.17 15.30
CA GLY A 75 -9.71 -5.36 14.12
C GLY A 75 -9.32 -3.92 14.44
N ARG A 76 -8.90 -3.63 15.68
CA ARG A 76 -8.48 -2.30 16.13
C ARG A 76 -7.09 -2.33 16.71
N LEU A 77 -6.29 -1.33 16.35
CA LEU A 77 -4.97 -1.07 16.90
C LEU A 77 -5.08 -0.08 18.07
N GLU A 78 -4.64 -0.49 19.24
CA GLU A 78 -4.71 0.28 20.49
C GLU A 78 -3.38 1.00 20.73
N TYR A 79 -3.44 2.27 21.15
CA TYR A 79 -2.24 3.09 21.41
C TYR A 79 -2.30 3.88 22.72
N ALA A 80 -3.41 3.74 23.47
CA ALA A 80 -3.57 4.22 24.83
C ALA A 80 -4.58 3.31 25.54
N HIS A 81 -5.07 3.69 26.73
CA HIS A 81 -5.99 2.86 27.51
C HIS A 81 -7.34 2.66 26.82
N SER A 82 -7.98 3.73 26.35
CA SER A 82 -9.25 3.66 25.60
C SER A 82 -9.12 4.04 24.13
N LEU A 83 -7.94 4.52 23.71
CA LEU A 83 -7.75 5.01 22.36
C LEU A 83 -7.26 3.92 21.41
N SER A 84 -7.95 3.82 20.27
CA SER A 84 -7.64 2.87 19.21
C SER A 84 -8.05 3.41 17.84
N VAL A 85 -7.46 2.86 16.78
CA VAL A 85 -7.88 3.09 15.39
C VAL A 85 -8.32 1.78 14.74
N ALA A 86 -9.19 1.86 13.74
CA ALA A 86 -9.51 0.71 12.92
C ALA A 86 -8.26 0.29 12.13
N PHE A 87 -7.98 -1.02 12.13
CA PHE A 87 -6.93 -1.58 11.30
C PHE A 87 -7.37 -1.63 9.84
N ALA A 88 -6.49 -1.16 8.95
CA ALA A 88 -6.68 -1.17 7.52
C ALA A 88 -5.37 -1.63 6.84
N PRO A 89 -5.34 -2.80 6.18
CA PRO A 89 -4.13 -3.31 5.52
C PRO A 89 -3.51 -2.32 4.53
N GLU A 90 -4.32 -1.52 3.86
CA GLU A 90 -3.88 -0.51 2.90
C GLU A 90 -3.17 0.68 3.56
N ARG A 91 -3.23 0.78 4.88
CA ARG A 91 -2.55 1.80 5.68
C ARG A 91 -1.30 1.25 6.37
N LEU A 92 -0.94 -0.01 6.12
CA LEU A 92 0.33 -0.58 6.57
C LEU A 92 1.50 -0.12 5.69
N SER A 93 2.62 0.12 6.36
CA SER A 93 3.92 0.39 5.75
C SER A 93 5.01 -0.28 6.57
N TYR A 94 6.20 -0.41 6.00
CA TYR A 94 7.33 -1.06 6.67
C TYR A 94 8.65 -0.37 6.37
N SER A 95 9.55 -0.35 7.35
CA SER A 95 10.93 0.12 7.18
C SER A 95 11.83 -0.97 6.57
N ALA A 96 13.04 -0.58 6.15
CA ALA A 96 14.05 -1.52 5.67
C ALA A 96 14.42 -2.58 6.73
N ASP A 97 14.37 -2.22 8.02
CA ASP A 97 14.67 -3.11 9.15
C ASP A 97 13.46 -3.97 9.57
N GLY A 98 12.37 -3.97 8.79
CA GLY A 98 11.19 -4.80 9.02
C GLY A 98 10.22 -4.28 10.09
N VAL A 99 10.45 -3.10 10.66
CA VAL A 99 9.46 -2.47 11.56
C VAL A 99 8.19 -2.15 10.78
N LEU A 100 7.04 -2.57 11.32
CA LEU A 100 5.71 -2.25 10.78
C LEU A 100 5.16 -0.96 11.37
N TYR A 101 4.52 -0.19 10.51
CA TYR A 101 3.80 1.02 10.86
C TYR A 101 2.40 0.98 10.27
N HIS A 102 1.45 1.62 10.94
CA HIS A 102 0.11 1.87 10.42
C HIS A 102 -0.17 3.36 10.46
N TRP A 103 -1.08 3.87 9.61
CA TRP A 103 -1.56 5.25 9.71
C TRP A 103 -1.93 5.61 11.15
N ALA A 104 -1.59 6.81 11.57
CA ALA A 104 -1.89 7.34 12.89
C ALA A 104 -2.56 8.72 12.82
N PRO A 105 -3.39 9.07 13.82
CA PRO A 105 -4.07 10.38 13.87
C PRO A 105 -3.10 11.56 14.02
N VAL A 106 -1.88 11.31 14.51
CA VAL A 106 -0.82 12.30 14.71
C VAL A 106 0.48 11.73 14.13
N GLY A 107 1.29 12.56 13.47
CA GLY A 107 2.57 12.17 12.89
C GLY A 107 2.49 11.25 11.67
N GLU A 108 1.32 11.16 11.04
CA GLU A 108 1.01 10.36 9.83
C GLU A 108 1.08 8.84 10.00
N ARG A 109 1.98 8.34 10.86
CA ARG A 109 2.29 6.93 11.07
C ARG A 109 2.49 6.65 12.56
N GLY A 110 2.11 5.46 12.97
CA GLY A 110 2.35 4.92 14.29
C GLY A 110 3.02 3.56 14.20
N ARG A 111 4.06 3.37 15.02
CA ARG A 111 4.86 2.14 15.10
C ARG A 111 4.05 1.02 15.74
N LEU A 112 4.18 -0.20 15.24
CA LEU A 112 3.67 -1.39 15.91
C LEU A 112 4.76 -1.98 16.80
N VAL A 113 4.42 -2.29 18.05
CA VAL A 113 5.33 -3.04 18.92
C VAL A 113 5.51 -4.49 18.44
N PRO A 114 6.60 -5.18 18.82
CA PRO A 114 6.93 -6.50 18.26
C PRO A 114 5.82 -7.55 18.33
N HIS A 115 5.11 -7.66 19.46
CA HIS A 115 4.05 -8.68 19.58
C HIS A 115 2.84 -8.40 18.69
N VAL A 116 2.45 -7.12 18.55
CA VAL A 116 1.38 -6.70 17.61
C VAL A 116 1.84 -6.91 16.18
N ALA A 117 3.09 -6.56 15.87
CA ALA A 117 3.66 -6.75 14.54
C ALA A 117 3.69 -8.23 14.13
N VAL A 118 4.07 -9.13 15.05
CA VAL A 118 4.07 -10.58 14.81
C VAL A 118 2.67 -11.10 14.50
N GLU A 119 1.64 -10.62 15.20
CA GLU A 119 0.26 -11.03 14.96
C GLU A 119 -0.21 -10.62 13.56
N ILE A 120 0.04 -9.37 13.17
CA ILE A 120 -0.30 -8.85 11.85
C ILE A 120 0.52 -9.52 10.74
N ALA A 121 1.80 -9.79 10.99
CA ALA A 121 2.72 -10.38 10.03
C ALA A 121 2.35 -11.81 9.60
N ARG A 122 1.51 -12.52 10.37
CA ARG A 122 1.00 -13.85 9.97
C ARG A 122 0.22 -13.83 8.65
N ASN A 123 -0.29 -12.67 8.28
CA ASN A 123 -1.04 -12.45 7.04
C ASN A 123 -0.21 -11.68 5.99
N ILE A 124 1.09 -11.47 6.22
CA ILE A 124 1.98 -10.79 5.28
C ILE A 124 2.79 -11.84 4.53
N GLU A 125 2.82 -11.75 3.20
CA GLU A 125 3.56 -12.65 2.32
C GLU A 125 4.45 -11.85 1.34
N PRO A 126 5.49 -12.48 0.78
CA PRO A 126 6.25 -11.92 -0.33
C PRO A 126 5.34 -11.63 -1.54
N TRP A 127 5.60 -10.51 -2.21
CA TRP A 127 4.93 -10.10 -3.44
C TRP A 127 5.96 -9.44 -4.36
N GLY A 128 6.63 -10.25 -5.18
CA GLY A 128 7.83 -9.82 -5.90
C GLY A 128 8.91 -9.31 -4.94
N PRO A 129 9.52 -8.13 -5.18
CA PRO A 129 10.51 -7.53 -4.27
C PRO A 129 9.87 -6.83 -3.05
N TYR A 130 8.54 -6.87 -2.93
CA TYR A 130 7.79 -6.21 -1.87
C TYR A 130 7.06 -7.24 -0.99
N HIS A 131 6.23 -6.73 -0.09
CA HIS A 131 5.36 -7.52 0.76
C HIS A 131 3.91 -7.11 0.52
N ALA A 132 2.99 -8.04 0.69
CA ALA A 132 1.57 -7.77 0.64
C ALA A 132 0.84 -8.44 1.80
N TYR A 133 -0.22 -7.78 2.27
CA TYR A 133 -1.14 -8.35 3.25
C TYR A 133 -2.24 -9.14 2.53
N ARG A 134 -2.40 -10.41 2.91
CA ARG A 134 -3.45 -11.30 2.44
C ARG A 134 -4.50 -11.47 3.52
N GLN A 135 -5.71 -10.98 3.28
CA GLN A 135 -6.79 -11.13 4.24
C GLN A 135 -7.25 -12.60 4.31
N SER A 136 -7.36 -13.16 5.51
CA SER A 136 -7.78 -14.55 5.73
C SER A 136 -9.12 -14.84 5.05
N GLY A 137 -9.18 -15.91 4.27
CA GLY A 137 -10.40 -16.31 3.53
C GLY A 137 -10.72 -15.45 2.30
N SER A 138 -9.84 -14.52 1.92
CA SER A 138 -10.01 -13.62 0.78
C SER A 138 -8.88 -13.75 -0.23
N SER A 139 -9.18 -13.55 -1.52
CA SER A 139 -8.17 -13.41 -2.57
C SER A 139 -7.55 -12.01 -2.63
N ILE A 140 -7.98 -11.08 -1.76
CA ILE A 140 -7.49 -9.70 -1.75
C ILE A 140 -6.04 -9.67 -1.25
N VAL A 141 -5.16 -9.21 -2.14
CA VAL A 141 -3.74 -8.94 -1.87
C VAL A 141 -3.57 -7.43 -1.81
N VAL A 142 -3.11 -6.92 -0.66
CA VAL A 142 -2.89 -5.49 -0.43
C VAL A 142 -1.39 -5.22 -0.32
N PRO A 143 -0.73 -4.70 -1.36
CA PRO A 143 0.68 -4.35 -1.28
C PRO A 143 0.94 -3.34 -0.18
N LEU A 144 1.97 -3.63 0.60
CA LEU A 144 2.45 -2.78 1.68
C LEU A 144 3.39 -1.72 1.13
N THR A 145 3.38 -0.54 1.74
CA THR A 145 4.24 0.56 1.30
C THR A 145 5.61 0.45 1.98
N PRO A 146 6.71 0.18 1.25
CA PRO A 146 8.06 0.30 1.81
C PRO A 146 8.40 1.78 2.05
N LEU A 147 8.85 2.11 3.26
CA LEU A 147 9.28 3.46 3.61
C LEU A 147 10.63 3.84 2.98
N SER A 148 11.47 2.85 2.67
CA SER A 148 12.77 3.04 2.02
C SER A 148 12.68 3.49 0.56
N HIS A 149 11.55 3.24 -0.11
CA HIS A 149 11.32 3.63 -1.51
C HIS A 149 10.39 4.84 -1.64
N GLY A 150 10.37 5.69 -0.60
CA GLY A 150 9.32 6.64 -0.24
C GLY A 150 8.78 7.56 -1.34
N ASP A 151 9.57 7.87 -2.38
CA ASP A 151 9.12 8.74 -3.48
C ASP A 151 9.02 8.04 -4.84
N ASP A 152 9.74 6.94 -5.04
CA ASP A 152 9.87 6.32 -6.36
C ASP A 152 8.78 5.29 -6.67
N LEU A 153 8.10 4.76 -5.66
CA LEU A 153 7.08 3.72 -5.85
C LEU A 153 5.67 4.26 -5.64
N GLN A 154 4.85 4.18 -6.70
CA GLN A 154 3.43 4.50 -6.63
C GLN A 154 2.62 3.20 -6.62
N ILE A 155 1.99 2.86 -5.49
CA ILE A 155 1.01 1.75 -5.43
C ILE A 155 -0.30 2.20 -6.07
N LEU A 156 -0.73 1.48 -7.11
CA LEU A 156 -1.94 1.77 -7.88
C LEU A 156 -3.10 0.92 -7.36
N ARG A 157 -3.88 1.49 -6.44
CA ARG A 157 -5.02 0.78 -5.84
C ARG A 157 -6.26 0.92 -6.72
N PRO A 158 -6.93 -0.19 -7.07
CA PRO A 158 -8.25 -0.12 -7.69
C PRO A 158 -9.25 0.50 -6.71
N LYS A 159 -10.26 1.20 -7.23
CA LYS A 159 -11.33 1.75 -6.40
C LYS A 159 -12.18 0.63 -5.79
N PRO A 160 -12.71 0.77 -4.55
CA PRO A 160 -13.52 -0.25 -3.91
C PRO A 160 -14.71 -0.73 -4.75
N GLU A 161 -15.38 0.19 -5.44
CA GLU A 161 -16.55 -0.06 -6.29
C GLU A 161 -16.22 -0.64 -7.68
N ASN A 162 -14.94 -0.87 -7.99
CA ASN A 162 -14.53 -1.36 -9.30
C ASN A 162 -14.93 -2.83 -9.52
N HIS A 163 -15.65 -3.11 -10.61
CA HIS A 163 -16.10 -4.46 -11.00
C HIS A 163 -15.19 -5.15 -12.05
N CYS A 164 -14.03 -4.59 -12.36
CA CYS A 164 -13.04 -5.18 -13.26
C CYS A 164 -12.64 -6.63 -12.86
N ILE A 165 -12.52 -7.52 -13.85
CA ILE A 165 -12.13 -8.92 -13.62
C ILE A 165 -10.65 -9.06 -13.22
N GLY A 166 -9.74 -8.20 -13.69
CA GLY A 166 -8.35 -8.20 -13.23
C GLY A 166 -8.18 -7.71 -11.79
N CYS A 167 -8.63 -6.49 -11.50
CA CYS A 167 -8.29 -5.78 -10.26
C CYS A 167 -9.48 -5.31 -9.42
N GLY A 168 -10.72 -5.53 -9.86
CA GLY A 168 -11.90 -4.97 -9.21
C GLY A 168 -12.13 -5.54 -7.80
N GLN A 169 -12.31 -4.67 -6.80
CA GLN A 169 -12.65 -5.07 -5.42
C GLN A 169 -14.13 -5.44 -5.25
N ALA A 170 -15.02 -4.93 -6.12
CA ALA A 170 -16.43 -5.27 -6.10
C ALA A 170 -16.81 -6.49 -6.97
N ASN A 171 -15.85 -7.11 -7.67
CA ASN A 171 -16.08 -8.30 -8.49
C ASN A 171 -15.63 -9.59 -7.75
N PRO A 172 -16.54 -10.48 -7.33
CA PRO A 172 -16.20 -11.73 -6.64
C PRO A 172 -15.29 -12.67 -7.43
N SER A 173 -15.37 -12.64 -8.76
CA SER A 173 -14.56 -13.45 -9.67
C SER A 173 -13.22 -12.80 -10.03
N SER A 174 -12.90 -11.64 -9.45
CA SER A 174 -11.68 -10.91 -9.80
C SER A 174 -10.41 -11.62 -9.35
N LEU A 175 -9.35 -11.49 -10.15
CA LEU A 175 -7.99 -11.89 -9.80
C LEU A 175 -7.37 -11.03 -8.68
N ARG A 176 -8.02 -9.93 -8.27
CA ARG A 176 -7.57 -9.00 -7.23
C ARG A 176 -6.14 -8.49 -7.44
N LEU A 177 -5.77 -8.27 -8.70
CA LEU A 177 -4.46 -7.75 -9.06
C LEU A 177 -4.25 -6.37 -8.43
N SER A 178 -3.10 -6.22 -7.82
CA SER A 178 -2.58 -4.94 -7.35
C SER A 178 -1.37 -4.56 -8.18
N PHE A 179 -1.10 -3.27 -8.31
CA PHE A 179 -0.01 -2.81 -9.19
C PHE A 179 0.85 -1.79 -8.49
N VAL A 180 2.11 -1.75 -8.90
CA VAL A 180 3.03 -0.66 -8.58
C VAL A 180 3.53 -0.03 -9.85
N ARG A 181 3.83 1.26 -9.77
CA ARG A 181 4.49 2.00 -10.83
C ARG A 181 5.74 2.63 -10.26
N SER A 182 6.88 2.35 -10.88
CA SER A 182 8.10 3.08 -10.57
C SER A 182 8.06 4.44 -11.27
N ARG A 183 8.38 5.52 -10.54
CA ARG A 183 8.51 6.86 -11.10
C ARG A 183 9.74 7.00 -11.98
N HIS A 184 10.78 6.20 -11.73
CA HIS A 184 12.04 6.21 -12.46
C HIS A 184 11.87 5.69 -13.90
N ASP A 185 11.38 4.46 -14.05
CA ASP A 185 11.23 3.82 -15.36
C ASP A 185 9.81 3.96 -15.96
N LYS A 186 8.84 4.47 -15.18
CA LYS A 186 7.43 4.63 -15.56
C LYS A 186 6.73 3.32 -15.91
N VAL A 187 7.32 2.18 -15.59
CA VAL A 187 6.78 0.84 -15.85
C VAL A 187 5.81 0.45 -14.74
N VAL A 188 4.65 -0.06 -15.13
CA VAL A 188 3.69 -0.67 -14.21
C VAL A 188 3.97 -2.15 -14.08
N ARG A 189 3.94 -2.66 -12.85
CA ARG A 189 4.23 -4.05 -12.49
C ARG A 189 3.16 -4.64 -11.57
N THR A 190 2.93 -5.93 -11.71
CA THR A 190 2.23 -6.77 -10.74
C THR A 190 2.93 -8.13 -10.66
N TRP A 191 2.79 -8.80 -9.53
CA TRP A 191 3.24 -10.18 -9.35
C TRP A 191 2.05 -11.09 -9.09
N ILE A 192 2.13 -12.30 -9.62
CA ILE A 192 1.10 -13.33 -9.45
C ILE A 192 1.74 -14.72 -9.37
N ARG A 193 1.17 -15.54 -8.48
CA ARG A 193 1.39 -16.98 -8.43
C ARG A 193 0.09 -17.67 -8.83
N PRO A 194 -0.10 -18.09 -10.09
CA PRO A 194 -1.36 -18.70 -10.52
C PRO A 194 -1.62 -20.01 -9.78
N ASP A 195 -2.86 -20.22 -9.37
CA ASP A 195 -3.34 -21.45 -8.73
C ASP A 195 -4.08 -22.35 -9.73
N GLU A 196 -4.52 -23.52 -9.27
CA GLU A 196 -5.20 -24.52 -10.08
C GLU A 196 -6.47 -23.99 -10.78
N LYS A 197 -7.12 -22.94 -10.24
CA LYS A 197 -8.33 -22.35 -10.84
C LYS A 197 -8.03 -21.60 -12.13
N LEU A 198 -6.78 -21.19 -12.34
CA LEU A 198 -6.33 -20.49 -13.53
C LEU A 198 -5.75 -21.44 -14.59
N GLN A 199 -5.78 -22.74 -14.32
CA GLN A 199 -5.22 -23.76 -15.21
C GLN A 199 -6.04 -23.92 -16.49
N GLY A 200 -5.35 -24.06 -17.62
CA GLY A 200 -5.94 -24.56 -18.86
C GLY A 200 -5.80 -26.09 -18.94
N ALA A 201 -4.57 -26.58 -19.08
CA ALA A 201 -4.25 -28.01 -19.12
C ALA A 201 -2.81 -28.26 -18.64
N LEU A 202 -2.49 -29.49 -18.25
CA LEU A 202 -1.13 -29.96 -17.98
C LEU A 202 -0.33 -29.13 -16.94
N GLY A 203 -1.00 -28.57 -15.93
CA GLY A 203 -0.32 -27.70 -14.95
C GLY A 203 0.10 -26.34 -15.52
N ILE A 204 -0.44 -25.93 -16.68
CA ILE A 204 -0.14 -24.67 -17.36
C ILE A 204 -1.35 -23.72 -17.22
N THR A 205 -1.08 -22.46 -16.87
CA THR A 205 -2.07 -21.38 -16.84
C THR A 205 -2.73 -21.22 -18.22
N HIS A 206 -4.05 -21.06 -18.24
CA HIS A 206 -4.80 -20.88 -19.48
C HIS A 206 -4.33 -19.63 -20.24
N GLY A 207 -4.11 -19.73 -21.55
CA GLY A 207 -3.60 -18.62 -22.37
C GLY A 207 -4.48 -17.36 -22.35
N GLY A 208 -5.81 -17.55 -22.19
CA GLY A 208 -6.75 -16.46 -21.97
C GLY A 208 -6.51 -15.70 -20.66
N ILE A 209 -6.07 -16.38 -19.59
CA ILE A 209 -5.72 -15.72 -18.32
C ILE A 209 -4.43 -14.90 -18.49
N ILE A 210 -3.42 -15.45 -19.17
CA ILE A 210 -2.19 -14.72 -19.47
C ILE A 210 -2.50 -13.46 -20.30
N SER A 211 -3.40 -13.58 -21.29
CA SER A 211 -3.84 -12.46 -22.11
C SER A 211 -4.57 -11.39 -21.27
N LEU A 212 -5.43 -11.81 -20.34
CA LEU A 212 -6.08 -10.93 -19.38
C LEU A 212 -5.06 -10.19 -18.49
N LEU A 213 -4.06 -10.89 -17.96
CA LEU A 213 -3.00 -10.28 -17.14
C LEU A 213 -2.26 -9.17 -17.91
N LEU A 214 -1.92 -9.44 -19.18
CA LEU A 214 -1.23 -8.48 -20.05
C LEU A 214 -2.12 -7.26 -20.32
N ASP A 215 -3.38 -7.46 -20.74
CA ASP A 215 -4.34 -6.39 -21.02
C ASP A 215 -4.59 -5.50 -19.80
N GLU A 216 -4.83 -6.11 -18.64
CA GLU A 216 -5.07 -5.40 -17.38
C GLU A 216 -3.86 -4.54 -16.97
N THR A 217 -2.65 -5.06 -17.12
CA THR A 217 -1.41 -4.32 -16.79
C THR A 217 -1.19 -3.15 -17.75
N MET A 218 -1.47 -3.34 -19.05
CA MET A 218 -1.40 -2.27 -20.05
C MET A 218 -2.45 -1.18 -19.80
N GLY A 219 -3.70 -1.56 -19.55
CA GLY A 219 -4.77 -0.62 -19.22
C GLY A 219 -4.47 0.15 -17.92
N LYS A 220 -3.85 -0.50 -16.94
CA LYS A 220 -3.38 0.14 -15.71
C LYS A 220 -2.28 1.16 -15.97
N THR A 221 -1.38 0.88 -16.92
CA THR A 221 -0.32 1.82 -17.35
C THR A 221 -0.91 3.14 -17.86
N LEU A 222 -1.96 3.08 -18.67
CA LEU A 222 -2.65 4.28 -19.17
C LEU A 222 -3.43 4.99 -18.06
N SER A 223 -4.15 4.22 -17.22
CA SER A 223 -4.92 4.76 -16.10
C SER A 223 -4.05 5.50 -15.09
N ALA A 224 -2.83 5.01 -14.84
CA ALA A 224 -1.86 5.62 -13.93
C ALA A 224 -1.41 7.04 -14.34
N VAL A 225 -1.56 7.38 -15.62
CA VAL A 225 -1.27 8.71 -16.17
C VAL A 225 -2.54 9.46 -16.59
N GLY A 226 -3.70 9.04 -16.10
CA GLY A 226 -4.97 9.72 -16.32
C GLY A 226 -5.62 9.48 -17.69
N ILE A 227 -5.11 8.53 -18.47
CA ILE A 227 -5.64 8.23 -19.82
C ILE A 227 -6.72 7.15 -19.71
N ARG A 228 -7.94 7.50 -20.13
CA ARG A 228 -9.06 6.56 -20.30
C ARG A 228 -9.12 6.09 -21.74
N ALA A 229 -8.66 4.87 -21.99
CA ALA A 229 -8.63 4.29 -23.32
C ALA A 229 -8.98 2.80 -23.23
N PRO A 230 -10.11 2.34 -23.78
CA PRO A 230 -10.37 0.91 -23.96
C PRO A 230 -9.42 0.28 -24.98
N THR A 231 -9.21 -1.03 -24.85
CA THR A 231 -8.41 -1.85 -25.77
C THR A 231 -9.10 -1.92 -27.13
N ALA A 232 -8.37 -1.61 -28.20
CA ALA A 232 -8.84 -1.72 -29.58
C ALA A 232 -8.27 -2.96 -30.28
N SER A 233 -7.02 -3.32 -30.00
CA SER A 233 -6.41 -4.57 -30.45
C SER A 233 -5.36 -5.04 -29.45
N LEU A 234 -5.23 -6.35 -29.29
CA LEU A 234 -4.22 -7.01 -28.47
C LEU A 234 -3.63 -8.17 -29.25
N LYS A 235 -2.31 -8.18 -29.44
CA LYS A 235 -1.56 -9.31 -29.98
C LYS A 235 -0.70 -9.88 -28.85
N VAL A 236 -0.77 -11.19 -28.63
CA VAL A 236 0.00 -11.90 -27.60
C VAL A 236 0.84 -12.99 -28.25
N ASP A 237 2.15 -12.97 -28.02
CA ASP A 237 3.09 -14.00 -28.42
C ASP A 237 3.47 -14.85 -27.19
N PHE A 238 2.97 -16.08 -27.13
CA PHE A 238 3.31 -17.06 -26.08
C PHE A 238 4.64 -17.74 -26.40
N ARG A 239 5.67 -17.47 -25.60
CA ARG A 239 7.03 -17.98 -25.83
C ARG A 239 7.30 -19.27 -25.07
N ARG A 240 6.79 -19.38 -23.84
CA ARG A 240 6.98 -20.52 -22.92
C ARG A 240 5.72 -20.73 -22.08
N PRO A 241 5.49 -21.95 -21.56
CA PRO A 241 4.36 -22.19 -20.67
C PRO A 241 4.50 -21.44 -19.34
N MET A 242 3.41 -20.83 -18.88
CA MET A 242 3.29 -20.29 -17.52
C MET A 242 2.78 -21.43 -16.61
N MET A 243 3.66 -22.02 -15.81
CA MET A 243 3.33 -23.11 -14.90
C MET A 243 2.56 -22.62 -13.67
N ILE A 244 1.55 -23.38 -13.25
CA ILE A 244 0.84 -23.21 -11.97
C ILE A 244 1.82 -23.28 -10.80
N GLY A 245 1.58 -22.46 -9.77
CA GLY A 245 2.33 -22.50 -8.51
C GLY A 245 3.72 -21.89 -8.58
N ARG A 246 4.13 -21.26 -9.68
CA ARG A 246 5.37 -20.45 -9.78
C ARG A 246 5.04 -18.96 -9.75
N GLU A 247 6.00 -18.12 -9.38
CA GLU A 247 5.79 -16.67 -9.35
C GLU A 247 6.23 -16.01 -10.67
N TYR A 248 5.43 -15.04 -11.12
CA TYR A 248 5.68 -14.30 -12.35
C TYR A 248 5.49 -12.80 -12.12
N GLU A 249 6.34 -12.00 -12.75
CA GLU A 249 6.15 -10.56 -12.91
C GLU A 249 5.43 -10.31 -14.24
N VAL A 250 4.39 -9.48 -14.18
CA VAL A 250 3.74 -8.89 -15.36
C VAL A 250 4.08 -7.42 -15.37
N ARG A 251 4.64 -6.93 -16.48
CA ARG A 251 5.07 -5.53 -16.61
C ARG A 251 4.61 -4.92 -17.92
N ALA A 252 4.26 -3.64 -17.89
CA ALA A 252 3.81 -2.90 -19.07
C ALA A 252 4.32 -1.45 -19.10
N TRP A 253 4.47 -0.91 -20.30
CA TRP A 253 4.95 0.45 -20.55
C TRP A 253 4.35 1.03 -21.84
N ILE A 254 4.16 2.35 -21.86
CA ILE A 254 3.70 3.07 -23.05
C ILE A 254 4.85 3.12 -24.06
N HIS A 255 4.63 2.58 -25.25
CA HIS A 255 5.62 2.58 -26.33
C HIS A 255 5.52 3.86 -27.17
N ALA A 256 4.31 4.26 -27.55
CA ALA A 256 4.07 5.44 -28.38
C ALA A 256 2.66 6.02 -28.16
N GLN A 257 2.50 7.32 -28.41
CA GLN A 257 1.22 8.02 -28.36
C GLN A 257 1.04 8.84 -29.64
N GLN A 258 -0.07 8.63 -30.34
CA GLN A 258 -0.38 9.31 -31.60
C GLN A 258 -1.84 9.80 -31.59
N GLY A 259 -2.06 11.04 -31.16
CA GLY A 259 -3.39 11.57 -30.93
C GLY A 259 -4.15 10.70 -29.94
N ARG A 260 -5.24 10.06 -30.39
CA ARG A 260 -6.04 9.14 -29.55
C ARG A 260 -5.51 7.71 -29.51
N LYS A 261 -4.52 7.36 -30.34
CA LYS A 261 -3.94 6.01 -30.37
C LYS A 261 -2.84 5.91 -29.31
N GLN A 262 -2.99 4.96 -28.40
CA GLN A 262 -2.03 4.66 -27.35
C GLN A 262 -1.47 3.27 -27.60
N PHE A 263 -0.17 3.18 -27.90
CA PHE A 263 0.51 1.91 -28.14
C PHE A 263 1.22 1.50 -26.86
N VAL A 264 0.88 0.33 -26.34
CA VAL A 264 1.38 -0.15 -25.04
C VAL A 264 1.94 -1.56 -25.23
N ASN A 265 3.13 -1.79 -24.68
CA ASN A 265 3.78 -3.09 -24.68
C ASN A 265 3.73 -3.69 -23.27
N ALA A 266 3.71 -5.01 -23.19
CA ALA A 266 3.79 -5.74 -21.94
C ALA A 266 4.51 -7.07 -22.08
N ALA A 267 4.98 -7.61 -20.96
CA ALA A 267 5.58 -8.93 -20.89
C ALA A 267 5.21 -9.62 -19.56
N VAL A 268 5.08 -10.94 -19.64
CA VAL A 268 5.15 -11.84 -18.48
C VAL A 268 6.54 -12.44 -18.44
N VAL A 269 7.22 -12.31 -17.30
CA VAL A 269 8.52 -12.92 -17.06
C VAL A 269 8.47 -13.77 -15.80
N SER A 270 9.25 -14.86 -15.79
CA SER A 270 9.49 -15.66 -14.60
C SER A 270 10.18 -14.79 -13.53
N ALA A 271 9.67 -14.82 -12.30
CA ALA A 271 10.28 -14.06 -11.20
C ALA A 271 11.65 -14.62 -10.78
N GLU A 272 11.90 -15.91 -11.04
CA GLU A 272 13.11 -16.63 -10.64
C GLU A 272 14.33 -16.26 -11.51
N ASP A 273 14.16 -16.26 -12.83
CA ASP A 273 15.27 -16.18 -13.81
C ASP A 273 15.05 -15.09 -14.87
N GLN A 274 13.98 -14.30 -14.76
CA GLN A 274 13.60 -13.25 -15.72
C GLN A 274 13.34 -13.76 -17.15
N THR A 275 13.17 -15.08 -17.33
CA THR A 275 12.86 -15.66 -18.64
C THR A 275 11.49 -15.17 -19.13
N VAL A 276 11.44 -14.74 -20.40
CA VAL A 276 10.20 -14.29 -21.04
C VAL A 276 9.26 -15.46 -21.31
N ILE A 277 8.05 -15.36 -20.76
CA ILE A 277 6.97 -16.34 -20.87
C ILE A 277 6.00 -15.94 -21.98
N ALA A 278 5.56 -14.67 -21.98
CA ALA A 278 4.71 -14.10 -23.00
C ALA A 278 5.04 -12.62 -23.21
N GLN A 279 4.78 -12.11 -24.40
CA GLN A 279 4.89 -10.69 -24.74
C GLN A 279 3.63 -10.25 -25.47
N ALA A 280 3.29 -8.98 -25.32
CA ALA A 280 2.14 -8.42 -26.03
C ALA A 280 2.35 -6.97 -26.45
N GLU A 281 1.70 -6.64 -27.56
CA GLU A 281 1.58 -5.31 -28.13
C GLU A 281 0.08 -5.02 -28.27
N ALA A 282 -0.34 -3.84 -27.81
CA ALA A 282 -1.72 -3.44 -27.89
C ALA A 282 -1.89 -1.98 -28.33
N LEU A 283 -3.01 -1.75 -29.01
CA LEU A 283 -3.52 -0.43 -29.31
C LEU A 283 -4.72 -0.17 -28.39
N PHE A 284 -4.68 0.94 -27.67
CA PHE A 284 -5.81 1.49 -26.94
C PHE A 284 -6.27 2.79 -27.60
N LEU A 285 -7.58 3.07 -27.56
CA LEU A 285 -8.16 4.28 -28.14
C LEU A 285 -8.69 5.19 -27.05
N GLN A 286 -8.06 6.34 -26.86
CA GLN A 286 -8.49 7.33 -25.88
C GLN A 286 -9.90 7.83 -26.20
N LEU A 287 -10.76 7.80 -25.18
CA LEU A 287 -12.11 8.35 -25.24
C LEU A 287 -12.03 9.86 -25.47
N ARG A 288 -12.94 10.40 -26.28
CA ARG A 288 -13.10 11.85 -26.38
C ARG A 288 -13.70 12.33 -25.06
N SER A 289 -13.22 13.45 -24.54
CA SER A 289 -13.96 14.16 -23.49
C SER A 289 -15.37 14.43 -24.04
N PRO A 290 -16.45 14.16 -23.27
CA PRO A 290 -17.75 14.64 -23.67
C PRO A 290 -17.63 16.16 -23.82
N THR A 291 -17.92 16.67 -25.03
CA THR A 291 -18.17 18.09 -25.19
C THR A 291 -19.29 18.43 -24.22
N HIS A 292 -19.06 19.35 -23.28
CA HIS A 292 -20.16 20.04 -22.65
C HIS A 292 -20.83 20.84 -23.77
N ASP A 293 -21.78 20.22 -24.47
CA ASP A 293 -22.72 20.95 -25.29
C ASP A 293 -23.52 21.81 -24.32
N VAL A 294 -23.11 23.08 -24.26
CA VAL A 294 -23.89 24.17 -23.69
C VAL A 294 -25.16 24.26 -24.53
N GLN A 295 -26.29 23.95 -23.92
CA GLN A 295 -27.60 24.49 -24.28
C GLN A 295 -28.21 25.14 -23.04
#